data_AF-A0A838QIR0-F1
#
_entry.id   AF-A0A838QIR0-F1
#
_cell.length_a   1.000
_cell.length_b   1.000
_cell.length_c   1.000
_cell.angle_alpha   90.00
_cell.angle_beta   90.00
_cell.angle_gamma   90.00
#
_symmetry.space_group_name_H-M   'P 1'
#
loop_
_entity.id
_entity.type
_entity.pdbx_description
1 polymer ?
#
loop_
_entity_poly.entity_id
_entity_poly.type
_entity_poly.pdbx_seq_one_letter_code
_entity_poly.pdbx_strand_id
1 'polypeptide(L)'
;VLAILRRLRFSNADAAWIASVVTRWGGLEGEMRLTLQGADAPTDAALRRWAAIAGRTRLASVLRLADAHWRAERDAGIPAPSGQSVASAYRRAIRIAYRDPIEVSDLAVNGRDLERIGITGPRVGEILRSLLESVIYDPAANSPSTLLEMARKQIAATLTKD
;
A
#
# COMPACT_ATOMS: atom_id res chain seq x y z
N VAL A 1 -2.20 -21.34 1.68
CA VAL A 1 -2.91 -20.95 0.42
C VAL A 1 -2.32 -21.63 -0.82
N LEU A 2 -1.05 -21.43 -1.18
CA LEU A 2 -0.47 -21.98 -2.43
C LEU A 2 -0.61 -23.50 -2.60
N ALA A 3 -0.37 -24.27 -1.53
CA ALA A 3 -0.53 -25.73 -1.59
C ALA A 3 -1.98 -26.16 -1.91
N ILE A 4 -2.99 -25.42 -1.41
CA ILE A 4 -4.40 -25.68 -1.69
C ILE A 4 -4.72 -25.37 -3.15
N LEU A 5 -4.28 -24.21 -3.65
CA LEU A 5 -4.54 -23.79 -5.04
C LEU A 5 -3.90 -24.74 -6.06
N ARG A 6 -2.71 -25.27 -5.76
CA ARG A 6 -2.07 -26.30 -6.60
C ARG A 6 -2.88 -27.60 -6.63
N ARG A 7 -3.42 -28.03 -5.49
CA ARG A 7 -4.30 -29.21 -5.42
C ARG A 7 -5.60 -29.01 -6.19
N LEU A 8 -6.11 -27.78 -6.24
CA LEU A 8 -7.26 -27.39 -7.05
C LEU A 8 -6.92 -27.17 -8.54
N ARG A 9 -5.67 -27.46 -8.97
CA ARG A 9 -5.20 -27.38 -10.36
C ARG A 9 -5.26 -25.99 -10.99
N PHE A 10 -5.16 -24.92 -10.18
CA PHE A 10 -4.94 -23.57 -10.71
C PHE A 10 -3.60 -23.47 -11.44
N SER A 11 -3.52 -22.59 -12.44
CA SER A 11 -2.24 -22.28 -13.09
C SER A 11 -1.25 -21.69 -12.07
N ASN A 12 0.05 -21.81 -12.32
CA ASN A 12 1.07 -21.20 -11.44
C ASN A 12 0.89 -19.68 -11.32
N ALA A 13 0.50 -19.03 -12.42
CA ALA A 13 0.24 -17.60 -12.45
C ALA A 13 -0.97 -17.22 -11.57
N ASP A 14 -2.09 -17.94 -11.71
CA ASP A 14 -3.29 -17.70 -10.88
C ASP A 14 -3.02 -18.00 -9.42
N ALA A 15 -2.32 -19.10 -9.12
CA ALA A 15 -1.98 -19.47 -7.75
C ALA A 15 -1.13 -18.40 -7.08
N ALA A 16 -0.12 -17.86 -7.78
CA ALA A 16 0.71 -16.77 -7.30
C ALA A 16 -0.09 -15.48 -7.12
N TRP A 17 -0.97 -15.15 -8.07
CA TRP A 17 -1.81 -13.96 -8.02
C TRP A 17 -2.80 -14.02 -6.84
N ILE A 18 -3.55 -15.11 -6.70
CA ILE A 18 -4.50 -15.31 -5.60
C ILE A 18 -3.77 -15.28 -4.26
N ALA A 19 -2.65 -16.00 -4.13
CA ALA A 19 -1.85 -15.96 -2.91
C ALA A 19 -1.40 -14.54 -2.57
N SER A 20 -1.00 -13.74 -3.57
CA SER A 20 -0.61 -12.35 -3.33
C SER A 20 -1.76 -11.48 -2.81
N VAL A 21 -3.01 -11.70 -3.29
CA VAL A 21 -4.19 -10.99 -2.77
C VAL A 21 -4.49 -11.40 -1.34
N VAL A 22 -4.47 -12.70 -1.03
CA VAL A 22 -4.75 -13.21 0.33
C VAL A 22 -3.69 -12.75 1.33
N THR A 23 -2.41 -12.79 0.97
CA THR A 23 -1.33 -12.32 1.84
C THR A 23 -1.47 -10.83 2.15
N ARG A 24 -1.77 -10.01 1.13
CA ARG A 24 -1.93 -8.55 1.32
C ARG A 24 -3.17 -8.22 2.12
N TRP A 25 -4.27 -8.94 1.90
CA TRP A 25 -5.45 -8.85 2.74
C TRP A 25 -5.13 -9.16 4.21
N GLY A 26 -4.43 -10.26 4.48
CA GLY A 26 -4.05 -10.63 5.85
C GLY A 26 -3.21 -9.57 6.58
N GLY A 27 -2.42 -8.78 5.84
CA GLY A 27 -1.66 -7.65 6.41
C GLY A 27 -2.49 -6.38 6.63
N LEU A 28 -3.63 -6.23 5.95
CA LEU A 28 -4.47 -5.03 6.00
C LEU A 28 -5.75 -5.21 6.83
N GLU A 29 -6.21 -6.45 7.04
CA GLU A 29 -7.52 -6.75 7.63
C GLU A 29 -7.74 -6.04 8.97
N GLY A 30 -6.81 -6.16 9.91
CA GLY A 30 -6.96 -5.56 11.23
C GLY A 30 -7.03 -4.04 11.20
N GLU A 31 -6.14 -3.39 10.44
CA GLU A 31 -6.13 -1.92 10.29
C GLU A 31 -7.41 -1.42 9.60
N MET A 32 -7.80 -2.07 8.50
CA MET A 32 -8.99 -1.68 7.76
C MET A 32 -10.25 -1.90 8.60
N ARG A 33 -10.34 -3.00 9.34
CA ARG A 33 -11.45 -3.29 10.26
C ARG A 33 -11.58 -2.17 11.29
N LEU A 34 -10.51 -1.87 12.01
CA LEU A 34 -10.51 -0.83 13.04
C LEU A 34 -10.91 0.53 12.46
N THR A 35 -10.36 0.89 11.30
CA THR A 35 -10.64 2.17 10.65
C THR A 35 -12.10 2.26 10.16
N LEU A 36 -12.65 1.18 9.58
CA LEU A 36 -13.99 1.18 8.99
C LEU A 36 -15.11 0.90 10.00
N GLN A 37 -14.77 0.43 11.19
CA GLN A 37 -15.67 0.37 12.35
C GLN A 37 -15.62 1.66 13.20
N GLY A 38 -14.61 2.48 13.02
CA GLY A 38 -14.51 3.79 13.65
C GLY A 38 -15.67 4.71 13.25
N ALA A 39 -15.89 5.75 14.06
CA ALA A 39 -16.92 6.76 13.80
C ALA A 39 -16.58 7.61 12.56
N ASP A 40 -15.28 7.83 12.32
CA ASP A 40 -14.79 8.67 11.24
C ASP A 40 -14.53 7.87 9.96
N ALA A 41 -14.74 8.52 8.82
CA ALA A 41 -14.35 7.95 7.54
C ALA A 41 -12.81 7.84 7.44
N PRO A 42 -12.26 6.84 6.71
CA PRO A 42 -10.82 6.74 6.51
C PRO A 42 -10.24 8.03 5.93
N THR A 43 -9.07 8.44 6.42
CA THR A 43 -8.32 9.56 5.85
C THR A 43 -7.74 9.17 4.49
N ASP A 44 -7.45 10.13 3.62
CA ASP A 44 -6.80 9.85 2.34
C ASP A 44 -5.40 9.23 2.53
N ALA A 45 -4.70 9.57 3.61
CA ALA A 45 -3.43 8.96 3.97
C ALA A 45 -3.56 7.46 4.28
N ALA A 46 -4.60 7.07 5.05
CA ALA A 46 -4.88 5.65 5.28
C ALA A 46 -5.20 4.92 3.96
N LEU A 47 -6.00 5.55 3.09
CA LEU A 47 -6.34 4.96 1.80
C LEU A 47 -5.13 4.82 0.85
N ARG A 48 -4.22 5.81 0.82
CA ARG A 48 -2.93 5.70 0.10
C ARG A 48 -2.09 4.56 0.64
N ARG A 49 -2.00 4.43 1.96
CA ARG A 49 -1.28 3.34 2.61
C ARG A 49 -1.86 1.98 2.23
N TRP A 50 -3.19 1.83 2.25
CA TRP A 50 -3.83 0.59 1.80
C TRP A 50 -3.55 0.32 0.33
N ALA A 51 -3.57 1.35 -0.52
CA ALA A 51 -3.25 1.23 -1.94
C ALA A 51 -1.78 0.83 -2.18
N ALA A 52 -0.83 1.39 -1.43
CA ALA A 52 0.59 1.05 -1.51
C ALA A 52 0.86 -0.40 -1.02
N ILE A 53 0.28 -0.79 0.12
CA ILE A 53 0.40 -2.14 0.67
C ILE A 53 -0.33 -3.17 -0.19
N ALA A 54 -1.46 -2.84 -0.82
CA ALA A 54 -2.15 -3.74 -1.73
C ALA A 54 -1.49 -3.79 -3.12
N GLY A 55 -0.88 -2.69 -3.56
CA GLY A 55 -0.45 -2.45 -4.93
C GLY A 55 -1.61 -2.01 -5.83
N ARG A 56 -1.34 -1.08 -6.76
CA ARG A 56 -2.34 -0.40 -7.61
C ARG A 56 -3.30 -1.36 -8.29
N THR A 57 -2.76 -2.42 -8.91
CA THR A 57 -3.51 -3.39 -9.71
C THR A 57 -4.28 -4.42 -8.89
N ARG A 58 -3.91 -4.61 -7.62
CA ARG A 58 -4.49 -5.65 -6.74
C ARG A 58 -5.47 -5.08 -5.72
N LEU A 59 -5.40 -3.77 -5.45
CA LEU A 59 -6.25 -3.10 -4.47
C LEU A 59 -7.73 -3.45 -4.62
N ALA A 60 -8.28 -3.38 -5.84
CA ALA A 60 -9.68 -3.72 -6.08
C ALA A 60 -10.05 -5.14 -5.61
N SER A 61 -9.14 -6.10 -5.80
CA SER A 61 -9.37 -7.49 -5.39
C SER A 61 -9.26 -7.67 -3.88
N VAL A 62 -8.31 -6.98 -3.23
CA VAL A 62 -8.18 -6.96 -1.77
C VAL A 62 -9.44 -6.38 -1.12
N LEU A 63 -9.93 -5.24 -1.63
CA LEU A 63 -11.12 -4.59 -1.08
C LEU A 63 -12.40 -5.42 -1.32
N ARG A 64 -12.51 -6.12 -2.46
CA ARG A 64 -13.62 -7.05 -2.72
C ARG A 64 -13.58 -8.27 -1.81
N LEU A 65 -12.39 -8.80 -1.54
CA LEU A 65 -12.22 -9.89 -0.58
C LEU A 65 -12.61 -9.45 0.83
N ALA A 66 -12.20 -8.25 1.24
CA ALA A 66 -12.58 -7.65 2.52
C ALA A 66 -14.11 -7.52 2.66
N ASP A 67 -14.76 -6.95 1.64
CA ASP A 67 -16.21 -6.79 1.62
C ASP A 67 -16.94 -8.14 1.70
N ALA A 68 -16.51 -9.13 0.93
CA ALA A 68 -17.08 -10.48 0.98
C ALA A 68 -16.91 -11.15 2.35
N HIS A 69 -15.72 -11.00 2.96
CA HIS A 69 -15.43 -11.53 4.29
C HIS A 69 -16.33 -10.91 5.36
N TRP A 70 -16.43 -9.57 5.38
CA TRP A 70 -17.26 -8.87 6.36
C TRP A 70 -18.76 -9.04 6.10
N ARG A 71 -19.19 -9.25 4.86
CA ARG A 71 -20.58 -9.67 4.57
C ARG A 71 -20.89 -10.98 5.28
N ALA A 72 -20.04 -12.00 5.11
CA ALA A 72 -20.25 -13.29 5.76
C ALA A 72 -20.25 -13.20 7.30
N GLU A 73 -19.39 -12.35 7.88
CA GLU A 73 -19.41 -12.09 9.33
C GLU A 73 -20.71 -11.45 9.79
N ARG A 74 -21.20 -10.41 9.08
CA ARG A 74 -22.49 -9.77 9.43
C ARG A 74 -23.65 -10.75 9.32
N ASP A 75 -23.67 -11.58 8.29
CA ASP A 75 -24.70 -12.61 8.10
C ASP A 75 -24.67 -13.65 9.22
N ALA A 76 -23.49 -13.88 9.83
CA ALA A 76 -23.31 -14.73 11.01
C ALA A 76 -23.51 -14.00 12.35
N GLY A 77 -23.92 -12.73 12.34
CA GLY A 77 -24.10 -11.91 13.55
C GLY A 77 -22.79 -11.46 14.23
N ILE A 78 -21.65 -11.59 13.55
CA ILE A 78 -20.34 -11.15 14.04
C ILE A 78 -20.15 -9.66 13.70
N PRO A 79 -19.74 -8.81 14.65
CA PRO A 79 -19.48 -7.40 14.40
C PRO A 79 -18.39 -7.19 13.33
N ALA A 80 -18.77 -6.51 12.24
CA ALA A 80 -17.87 -6.20 11.12
C ALA A 80 -18.19 -4.80 10.55
N PRO A 81 -17.28 -4.18 9.77
CA PRO A 81 -17.57 -2.96 9.04
C PRO A 81 -18.89 -3.00 8.26
N SER A 82 -19.60 -1.88 8.18
CA SER A 82 -20.87 -1.81 7.45
C SER A 82 -20.64 -1.85 5.94
N GLY A 83 -21.60 -2.40 5.17
CA GLY A 83 -21.48 -2.40 3.71
C GLY A 83 -21.34 -0.98 3.12
N GLN A 84 -21.92 0.02 3.76
CA GLN A 84 -21.81 1.42 3.36
C GLN A 84 -20.41 1.98 3.58
N SER A 85 -19.77 1.72 4.74
CA SER A 85 -18.41 2.20 5.01
C SER A 85 -17.40 1.56 4.05
N VAL A 86 -17.56 0.25 3.79
CA VAL A 86 -16.74 -0.50 2.83
C VAL A 86 -16.91 0.03 1.40
N ALA A 87 -18.14 0.24 0.93
CA ALA A 87 -18.40 0.76 -0.41
C ALA A 87 -17.91 2.21 -0.61
N SER A 88 -17.98 3.04 0.44
CA SER A 88 -17.42 4.40 0.42
C SER A 88 -15.89 4.38 0.31
N ALA A 89 -15.25 3.58 1.16
CA ALA A 89 -13.80 3.40 1.15
C ALA A 89 -13.31 2.83 -0.18
N TYR A 90 -14.01 1.84 -0.76
CA TYR A 90 -13.70 1.28 -2.06
C TYR A 90 -13.60 2.36 -3.15
N ARG A 91 -14.64 3.20 -3.29
CA ARG A 91 -14.66 4.24 -4.34
C ARG A 91 -13.52 5.24 -4.18
N ARG A 92 -13.22 5.66 -2.95
CA ARG A 92 -12.14 6.60 -2.66
C ARG A 92 -10.75 5.98 -2.86
N ALA A 93 -10.53 4.78 -2.34
CA ALA A 93 -9.26 4.07 -2.45
C ALA A 93 -8.89 3.78 -3.90
N ILE A 94 -9.85 3.38 -4.74
CA ILE A 94 -9.62 3.18 -6.17
C ILE A 94 -9.25 4.49 -6.85
N ARG A 95 -9.91 5.61 -6.53
CA ARG A 95 -9.53 6.92 -7.10
C ARG A 95 -8.10 7.30 -6.71
N ILE A 96 -7.77 7.17 -5.42
CA ILE A 96 -6.45 7.47 -4.88
C ILE A 96 -5.37 6.63 -5.56
N ALA A 97 -5.61 5.32 -5.71
CA ALA A 97 -4.64 4.42 -6.33
C ALA A 97 -4.21 4.86 -7.74
N TYR A 98 -5.05 5.58 -8.49
CA TYR A 98 -4.74 6.05 -9.85
C TYR A 98 -4.46 7.56 -9.96
N ARG A 99 -4.50 8.31 -8.86
CA ARG A 99 -4.26 9.76 -8.85
C ARG A 99 -3.11 10.19 -7.96
N ASP A 100 -2.85 9.43 -6.91
CA ASP A 100 -1.87 9.76 -5.89
C ASP A 100 -0.62 8.88 -6.05
N PRO A 101 0.55 9.38 -5.61
CA PRO A 101 1.77 8.58 -5.56
C PRO A 101 1.65 7.49 -4.49
N ILE A 102 1.68 6.24 -4.91
CA ILE A 102 1.55 5.05 -4.04
C ILE A 102 2.59 3.96 -4.33
N GLU A 103 3.35 4.11 -5.41
CA GLU A 103 4.42 3.20 -5.81
C GLU A 103 5.71 3.99 -6.09
N VAL A 104 6.88 3.32 -6.00
CA VAL A 104 8.19 3.98 -6.21
C VAL A 104 8.28 4.67 -7.58
N SER A 105 7.61 4.11 -8.60
CA SER A 105 7.54 4.69 -9.94
C SER A 105 6.78 6.02 -10.01
N ASP A 106 5.99 6.35 -8.99
CA ASP A 106 5.25 7.60 -8.91
C ASP A 106 6.06 8.74 -8.26
N LEU A 107 7.25 8.44 -7.73
CA LEU A 107 8.12 9.45 -7.16
C LEU A 107 8.62 10.42 -8.25
N ALA A 108 8.72 11.70 -7.89
CA ALA A 108 9.25 12.74 -8.76
C ALA A 108 10.77 12.62 -8.99
N VAL A 109 11.43 11.65 -8.34
CA VAL A 109 12.83 11.28 -8.51
C VAL A 109 12.94 9.79 -8.76
N ASN A 110 13.98 9.40 -9.48
CA ASN A 110 14.32 8.00 -9.74
C ASN A 110 15.76 7.68 -9.30
N GLY A 111 16.19 6.44 -9.54
CA GLY A 111 17.52 5.98 -9.15
C GLY A 111 18.66 6.83 -9.73
N ARG A 112 18.54 7.29 -10.98
CA ARG A 112 19.58 8.13 -11.62
C ARG A 112 19.73 9.48 -10.93
N ASP A 113 18.65 10.03 -10.39
CA ASP A 113 18.70 11.29 -9.65
C ASP A 113 19.44 11.10 -8.32
N LEU A 114 19.23 9.95 -7.66
CA LEU A 114 19.97 9.57 -6.45
C LEU A 114 21.45 9.29 -6.72
N GLU A 115 21.77 8.65 -7.85
CA GLU A 115 23.16 8.41 -8.28
C GLU A 115 23.94 9.71 -8.50
N ARG A 116 23.30 10.74 -9.09
CA ARG A 116 23.94 12.06 -9.28
C ARG A 116 24.29 12.76 -7.96
N ILE A 117 23.63 12.42 -6.85
CA ILE A 117 23.97 12.94 -5.52
C ILE A 117 24.84 11.96 -4.71
N GLY A 118 25.41 10.94 -5.35
CA GLY A 118 26.38 10.03 -4.76
C GLY A 118 25.81 8.77 -4.11
N ILE A 119 24.50 8.51 -4.24
CA ILE A 119 23.88 7.28 -3.72
C ILE A 119 23.97 6.18 -4.78
N THR A 120 24.58 5.05 -4.47
CA THR A 120 24.73 3.94 -5.43
C THR A 120 24.38 2.59 -4.81
N GLY A 121 24.16 1.58 -5.66
CA GLY A 121 23.93 0.19 -5.24
C GLY A 121 22.58 -0.05 -4.54
N PRO A 122 22.49 -1.08 -3.67
CA PRO A 122 21.24 -1.46 -2.98
C PRO A 122 20.58 -0.32 -2.19
N ARG A 123 21.39 0.65 -1.73
CA ARG A 123 20.94 1.82 -0.97
C ARG A 123 19.98 2.71 -1.77
N VAL A 124 20.09 2.76 -3.10
CA VAL A 124 19.16 3.51 -3.98
C VAL A 124 17.72 3.05 -3.73
N GLY A 125 17.48 1.73 -3.75
CA GLY A 125 16.15 1.17 -3.54
C GLY A 125 15.63 1.39 -2.13
N GLU A 126 16.51 1.34 -1.12
CA GLU A 126 16.16 1.62 0.28
C GLU A 126 15.70 3.07 0.46
N ILE A 127 16.45 4.03 -0.10
CA ILE A 127 16.10 5.44 -0.02
C ILE A 127 14.81 5.72 -0.80
N LEU A 128 14.65 5.20 -2.02
CA LEU A 128 13.39 5.37 -2.76
C LEU A 128 12.18 4.82 -2.00
N ARG A 129 12.30 3.68 -1.32
CA ARG A 129 11.22 3.16 -0.47
C ARG A 129 10.93 4.08 0.72
N SER A 130 11.97 4.58 1.38
CA SER A 130 11.83 5.53 2.51
C SER A 130 11.19 6.85 2.10
N LEU A 131 11.56 7.38 0.92
CA LEU A 131 10.93 8.56 0.32
C LEU A 131 9.45 8.30 0.01
N LEU A 132 9.14 7.12 -0.55
CA LEU A 132 7.75 6.73 -0.81
C LEU A 132 6.91 6.70 0.46
N GLU A 133 7.42 6.15 1.57
CA GLU A 133 6.67 6.17 2.85
C GLU A 133 6.33 7.61 3.29
N SER A 134 7.25 8.55 3.08
CA SER A 134 7.00 9.96 3.40
C SER A 134 5.96 10.59 2.46
N VAL A 135 6.01 10.26 1.17
CA VAL A 135 5.06 10.74 0.16
C VAL A 135 3.67 10.12 0.31
N ILE A 136 3.58 8.86 0.76
CA ILE A 136 2.32 8.21 1.11
C ILE A 136 1.62 8.98 2.23
N TYR A 137 2.36 9.52 3.20
CA TYR A 137 1.81 10.36 4.26
C TYR A 137 1.43 11.75 3.73
N ASP A 138 2.37 12.44 3.08
CA ASP A 138 2.19 13.77 2.48
C ASP A 138 2.53 13.78 0.99
N PRO A 139 1.54 13.70 0.08
CA PRO A 139 1.79 13.67 -1.35
C PRO A 139 2.33 15.00 -1.89
N ALA A 140 2.18 16.12 -1.15
CA ALA A 140 2.72 17.41 -1.56
C ALA A 140 4.26 17.44 -1.49
N ALA A 141 4.87 16.55 -0.71
CA ALA A 141 6.32 16.39 -0.64
C ALA A 141 6.93 15.77 -1.91
N ASN A 142 6.10 15.28 -2.86
CA ASN A 142 6.56 14.62 -4.08
C ASN A 142 7.08 15.61 -5.13
N SER A 143 8.14 16.34 -4.81
CA SER A 143 8.85 17.24 -5.71
C SER A 143 10.33 16.87 -5.78
N PRO A 144 11.02 17.09 -6.93
CA PRO A 144 12.42 16.71 -7.05
C PRO A 144 13.33 17.35 -5.98
N SER A 145 13.14 18.64 -5.70
CA SER A 145 13.94 19.36 -4.71
C SER A 145 13.73 18.81 -3.29
N THR A 146 12.48 18.64 -2.87
CA THR A 146 12.13 18.10 -1.55
C THR A 146 12.68 16.69 -1.36
N LEU A 147 12.48 15.81 -2.34
CA LEU A 147 12.90 14.41 -2.24
C LEU A 147 14.42 14.24 -2.23
N LEU A 148 15.15 15.03 -3.04
CA LEU A 148 16.62 15.01 -3.02
C LEU A 148 17.18 15.55 -1.71
N GLU A 149 16.55 16.57 -1.11
CA GLU A 149 16.94 17.08 0.21
C GLU A 149 16.72 16.02 1.29
N MET A 150 15.57 15.35 1.29
CA MET A 150 15.27 14.24 2.21
C MET A 150 16.28 13.10 2.07
N ALA A 151 16.63 12.73 0.83
CA ALA A 151 17.62 11.69 0.57
C ALA A 151 19.01 12.06 1.16
N ARG A 152 19.46 13.31 0.96
CA ARG A 152 20.73 13.80 1.54
C ARG A 152 20.74 13.74 3.06
N LYS A 153 19.63 14.13 3.71
CA LYS A 153 19.48 14.08 5.18
C LYS A 153 19.61 12.64 5.72
N GLN A 154 19.05 11.65 5.01
CA GLN A 154 19.16 10.25 5.42
C GLN A 154 20.60 9.71 5.38
N ILE A 155 21.40 10.14 4.39
CA ILE A 155 22.82 9.79 4.32
C ILE A 155 23.58 10.40 5.51
N ALA A 156 23.38 11.69 5.77
CA ALA A 156 24.06 12.40 6.86
C ALA A 156 23.74 11.77 8.24
N ALA A 157 22.50 11.36 8.46
CA ALA A 157 22.06 10.68 9.68
C ALA A 157 22.62 9.26 9.85
N THR A 158 23.03 8.61 8.76
CA THR A 158 23.68 7.28 8.81
C THR A 158 25.15 7.42 9.19
N LEU A 159 25.84 8.42 8.64
CA LEU A 159 27.27 8.70 8.89
C LEU A 159 27.58 9.22 10.30
N THR A 160 26.56 9.62 11.06
CA THR A 160 26.70 10.11 12.45
C THR A 160 26.42 9.04 13.49
N LYS A 161 26.05 7.82 13.08
CA LYS A 161 25.78 6.68 13.96
C LYS A 161 26.89 5.63 13.97
N ASP A 162 27.92 5.81 13.14
CA ASP A 162 29.16 5.04 13.12
C ASP A 162 30.27 5.82 13.84
#